data_AF-A0A7C7VQ15-F1
#
_entry.id   AF-A0A7C7VQ15-F1
#
_cell.length_a   1.000
_cell.length_b   1.000
_cell.length_c   1.000
_cell.angle_alpha   90.00
_cell.angle_beta   90.00
_cell.angle_gamma   90.00
#
_symmetry.space_group_name_H-M   'P 1'
#
loop_
_entity.id
_entity.type
_entity.pdbx_description
1 polymer ?
#
loop_
_entity_poly.entity_id
_entity_poly.type
_entity_poly.pdbx_seq_one_letter_code
_entity_poly.pdbx_strand_id
1 'polypeptide(L)' 'MIIKHCKRGTRIAQRMVSEASELKREPHPLSNLTVSIKCGASDTTLGIASNPAVGEVVDTIIGHGETVIFGKPLSL' A
#
# COMPACT_ATOMS: atom_id res chain seq x y z
N MET A 1 -24.30 16.84 17.96
CA MET A 1 -23.74 15.53 18.36
C MET A 1 -22.57 15.06 17.48
N ILE A 2 -22.67 15.14 16.14
CA ILE A 2 -21.63 14.74 15.17
C ILE A 2 -20.29 15.49 15.37
N ILE A 3 -20.32 16.81 15.50
CA ILE A 3 -19.11 17.64 15.68
C ILE A 3 -18.28 17.21 16.92
N LYS A 4 -18.93 16.81 18.01
CA LYS A 4 -18.25 16.33 19.24
C LYS A 4 -17.51 15.02 19.00
N HIS A 5 -18.09 14.11 18.21
CA HIS A 5 -17.48 12.82 17.86
C HIS A 5 -16.33 12.99 16.88
N CYS A 6 -16.49 13.84 15.86
CA CYS A 6 -15.40 14.19 14.94
C CYS A 6 -14.20 14.78 15.71
N LYS A 7 -14.44 15.74 16.62
CA LYS A 7 -13.37 16.34 17.44
C LYS A 7 -12.65 15.31 18.31
N ARG A 8 -13.37 14.34 18.88
CA ARG A 8 -12.76 13.23 19.64
C ARG A 8 -11.90 12.36 18.73
N GLY A 9 -12.41 11.99 17.55
CA GLY A 9 -11.67 11.22 16.56
C GLY A 9 -10.38 11.91 16.12
N THR A 10 -10.44 13.21 15.81
CA THR A 10 -9.26 14.00 15.42
C THR A 10 -8.19 14.00 16.51
N ARG A 11 -8.56 14.17 17.78
CA ARG A 11 -7.59 14.15 18.89
C ARG A 11 -6.88 12.79 19.04
N ILE A 12 -7.61 11.70 18.85
CA ILE A 12 -7.04 10.35 18.89
C ILE A 12 -6.06 10.17 17.72
N ALA A 13 -6.48 10.53 16.51
CA ALA A 13 -5.64 10.44 15.32
C ALA A 13 -4.36 11.30 15.45
N GLN A 14 -4.47 12.52 15.99
CA GLN A 14 -3.32 13.40 16.24
C GLN A 14 -2.29 12.75 17.18
N ARG A 15 -2.76 12.09 18.25
CA ARG A 15 -1.88 11.37 19.17
C ARG A 15 -1.18 10.19 18.48
N MET A 16 -1.91 9.38 17.73
CA MET A 16 -1.35 8.25 16.98
C MET A 16 -0.30 8.69 15.96
N VAL A 17 -0.53 9.82 15.27
CA VAL A 17 0.45 10.39 14.33
C VAL A 17 1.71 10.88 15.05
N SER A 18 1.56 11.51 16.21
CA SER A 18 2.71 11.95 17.02
C SER A 18 3.57 10.76 17.42
N GLU A 19 2.95 9.70 17.97
CA GLU A 19 3.65 8.48 18.39
C GLU A 19 4.32 7.78 17.20
N ALA A 20 3.63 7.66 16.05
CA ALA A 20 4.19 7.03 14.85
C ALA A 20 5.34 7.83 14.21
N SER A 21 5.35 9.16 14.36
CA SER A 21 6.40 10.01 13.79
C SER A 21 7.74 9.88 14.50
N GLU A 22 7.76 9.34 15.72
CA GLU A 22 8.99 9.08 16.49
C GLU A 22 9.68 7.76 16.08
N LEU A 23 8.99 6.89 15.34
CA LEU A 23 9.52 5.62 14.87
C LEU A 23 10.65 5.84 13.86
N LYS A 24 11.76 5.13 14.05
CA LYS A 24 12.90 5.12 13.13
C LYS A 24 12.84 3.88 12.24
N ARG A 25 13.25 4.02 10.98
CA ARG A 25 13.41 2.88 10.07
C ARG A 25 14.55 2.00 10.56
N GLU A 26 14.35 0.70 10.47
CA GLU A 26 15.35 -0.33 10.74
C GLU A 26 15.37 -1.35 9.60
N PRO A 27 16.50 -2.05 9.38
CA PRO A 27 16.53 -3.18 8.47
C PRO A 27 15.56 -4.27 8.91
N HIS A 28 14.84 -4.85 7.95
CA HIS A 28 13.93 -5.97 8.20
C HIS A 28 14.16 -7.05 7.15
N PRO A 29 13.97 -8.35 7.49
CA PRO A 29 14.11 -9.41 6.53
C PRO A 29 13.06 -9.24 5.43
N LEU A 30 13.41 -9.70 4.22
CA LEU A 30 12.50 -9.66 3.09
C LEU A 30 11.19 -10.39 3.39
N SER A 31 11.24 -11.45 4.23
CA SER A 31 10.10 -12.28 4.69
C SER A 31 8.93 -11.52 5.31
N ASN A 32 9.15 -10.26 5.68
CA ASN A 32 8.15 -9.40 6.29
C ASN A 32 7.56 -8.41 5.28
N LEU A 33 7.94 -8.50 4.01
CA LEU A 33 7.45 -7.66 2.93
C LEU A 33 6.14 -8.23 2.37
N THR A 34 5.11 -7.40 2.34
CA THR A 34 3.90 -7.67 1.57
C THR A 34 3.65 -6.50 0.64
N VAL A 35 3.53 -6.78 -0.65
CA VAL A 35 3.32 -5.75 -1.67
C VAL A 35 1.91 -5.86 -2.23
N SER A 36 1.16 -4.76 -2.22
CA SER A 36 -0.13 -4.66 -2.87
C SER A 36 0.00 -3.82 -4.14
N ILE A 37 -0.57 -4.32 -5.24
CA ILE A 37 -0.57 -3.66 -6.54
C ILE A 37 -2.00 -3.39 -6.96
N LYS A 38 -2.22 -2.18 -7.47
CA LYS A 38 -3.49 -1.75 -8.02
C LYS A 38 -3.26 -1.06 -9.36
N CYS A 39 -4.04 -1.43 -10.36
CA CYS A 39 -4.08 -0.68 -11.60
C CYS A 39 -4.79 0.67 -11.38
N GLY A 40 -4.20 1.72 -11.97
CA GLY A 40 -4.81 3.05 -12.03
C GLY A 40 -5.91 3.12 -13.09
N ALA A 41 -6.06 4.29 -13.71
CA ALA A 41 -6.94 4.44 -14.87
C ALA A 41 -6.39 3.63 -16.05
N SER A 42 -7.28 2.99 -16.81
CA SER A 42 -6.87 2.24 -17.99
C SER A 42 -6.38 3.19 -19.09
N ASP A 43 -5.19 2.96 -19.59
CA ASP A 43 -4.66 3.61 -20.79
C ASP A 43 -3.94 2.59 -21.69
N THR A 44 -3.63 3.00 -22.91
CA THR A 44 -2.99 2.14 -23.92
C THR A 44 -1.55 1.77 -23.58
N THR A 45 -0.89 2.51 -22.69
CA THR A 45 0.49 2.26 -22.29
C THR A 45 0.59 1.20 -21.20
N LEU A 46 -0.48 0.94 -20.44
CA LEU A 46 -0.46 -0.02 -19.35
C LEU A 46 -0.07 -1.44 -19.80
N GLY A 47 -0.66 -1.91 -20.90
CA GLY A 47 -0.42 -3.25 -21.42
C GLY A 47 0.95 -3.44 -22.07
N ILE A 48 1.64 -2.34 -22.40
CA ILE A 48 2.92 -2.36 -23.15
C ILE A 48 4.10 -2.05 -22.23
N ALA A 49 3.90 -1.18 -21.23
CA ALA A 49 4.98 -0.68 -20.39
C ALA A 49 4.77 -1.02 -18.91
N SER A 50 3.77 -0.44 -18.25
CA SER A 50 3.69 -0.51 -16.79
C SER A 50 3.36 -1.91 -16.26
N ASN A 51 2.42 -2.63 -16.88
CA ASN A 51 2.02 -3.95 -16.39
C ASN A 51 3.14 -4.99 -16.59
N PRO A 52 3.84 -5.05 -17.75
CA PRO A 52 5.01 -5.91 -17.89
C PRO A 52 6.12 -5.59 -16.87
N ALA A 53 6.44 -4.30 -16.67
CA ALA A 53 7.47 -3.90 -15.71
C ALA A 53 7.10 -4.27 -14.26
N VAL A 54 5.83 -4.09 -13.89
CA VAL A 54 5.32 -4.50 -12.57
C VAL A 54 5.29 -6.03 -12.46
N GLY A 55 4.99 -6.75 -13.53
CA GLY A 55 5.02 -8.21 -13.57
C GLY A 55 6.39 -8.78 -13.21
N GLU A 56 7.47 -8.25 -13.79
CA GLU A 56 8.84 -8.67 -13.48
C GLU A 56 9.19 -8.47 -11.99
N VAL A 57 8.74 -7.35 -11.41
CA VAL A 57 8.93 -7.07 -9.98
C VAL A 57 8.13 -8.05 -9.12
N VAL A 58 6.90 -8.37 -9.52
CA VAL A 58 6.06 -9.36 -8.82
C VAL A 58 6.70 -10.73 -8.84
N ASP A 59 7.18 -11.18 -9.99
CA ASP A 59 7.82 -12.49 -10.13
C ASP A 59 9.09 -12.57 -9.29
N THR A 60 9.85 -11.46 -9.23
CA THR A 60 11.00 -11.35 -8.32
C THR A 60 10.57 -11.51 -6.87
N ILE A 61 9.55 -10.77 -6.41
CA ILE A 61 9.09 -10.81 -5.01
C ILE A 61 8.56 -12.20 -4.64
N ILE A 62 7.72 -12.80 -5.48
CA ILE A 62 7.18 -14.16 -5.29
C ILE A 62 8.31 -15.19 -5.32
N GLY A 63 9.33 -15.01 -6.17
CA GLY A 63 10.51 -15.87 -6.24
C GLY A 63 11.32 -15.92 -4.94
N HIS A 64 11.20 -14.91 -4.07
CA HIS A 64 11.77 -14.91 -2.73
C HIS A 64 10.85 -15.53 -1.65
N GLY A 65 9.64 -15.98 -2.02
CA GLY A 65 8.65 -16.56 -1.11
C GLY A 65 7.73 -15.55 -0.44
N GLU A 66 7.75 -14.29 -0.89
CA GLU A 66 6.97 -13.20 -0.29
C GLU A 66 5.53 -13.13 -0.82
N THR A 67 4.72 -12.29 -0.18
CA THR A 67 3.31 -12.11 -0.53
C THR A 67 3.09 -10.90 -1.43
N VAL A 68 2.42 -11.13 -2.57
CA VAL A 68 1.89 -10.08 -3.44
C VAL A 68 0.38 -10.16 -3.50
N ILE A 69 -0.30 -9.02 -3.36
CA ILE A 69 -1.75 -8.88 -3.47
C ILE A 69 -2.07 -8.03 -4.69
N PHE A 70 -2.94 -8.52 -5.58
CA PHE A 70 -3.43 -7.77 -6.72
C PHE A 70 -4.92 -7.40 -6.54
N GLY A 71 -5.24 -6.11 -6.67
CA GLY A 71 -6.60 -5.60 -6.54
C GLY A 71 -7.10 -4.88 -7.79
N LYS A 72 -8.19 -5.38 -8.40
CA LYS A 72 -8.91 -4.66 -9.46
C LYS A 72 -9.86 -3.61 -8.84
N PRO A 73 -9.95 -2.38 -9.36
CA PRO A 73 -10.98 -1.45 -8.90
C PRO A 73 -12.39 -2.04 -9.12
N LEU A 74 -13.32 -1.73 -8.20
CA LEU A 74 -14.75 -1.90 -8.45
C LEU A 74 -15.08 -1.04 -9.68
N SER A 75 -15.43 -1.70 -10.78
CA SER A 75 -16.11 -1.05 -11.89
C SER A 75 -17.55 -0.80 -11.43
N LEU A 76 -17.77 0.33 -10.77
CA LEU A 76 -19.08 0.99 -10.62
C LEU A 76 -19.17 2.07 -11.70
#